data_AF-A0A8T3VDW6-F1
#
_entry.id   AF-A0A8T3VDW6-F1
#
_cell.length_a   1.000
_cell.length_b   1.000
_cell.length_c   1.000
_cell.angle_alpha   90.00
_cell.angle_beta   90.00
_cell.angle_gamma   90.00
#
_symmetry.space_group_name_H-M   'P 1'
#
loop_
_entity.id
_entity.type
_entity.pdbx_description
1 polymer ?
#
loop_
_entity_poly.entity_id
_entity_poly.type
_entity_poly.pdbx_seq_one_letter_code
_entity_poly.pdbx_strand_id
1 'polypeptide(L)'
;MPIIKFTVLALICSLVLGLIFYNLAQFTVFQYEYYGTTGLTVLAFPFAVMISVGLFSAYLENKQDALIMGFIVAVLTGFLQFHVISFVMGNLAGGWFVEFIDNQTLLLIIFAIASSYLGNVYLKKRINK
;
A
#
# COMPACT_ATOMS: atom_id res chain seq x y z
N MET A 1 11.06 -3.38 -20.37
CA MET A 1 9.58 -3.45 -20.41
C MET A 1 8.88 -4.22 -19.26
N PRO A 2 9.53 -5.04 -18.39
CA PRO A 2 8.80 -5.73 -17.31
C PRO A 2 8.41 -4.81 -16.14
N ILE A 3 9.18 -3.74 -15.89
CA ILE A 3 8.98 -2.84 -14.73
C ILE A 3 7.57 -2.24 -14.71
N ILE A 4 7.08 -1.72 -15.85
CA ILE A 4 5.77 -1.06 -15.95
C ILE A 4 4.64 -2.04 -15.62
N LYS A 5 4.71 -3.27 -16.15
CA LYS A 5 3.71 -4.32 -15.89
C LYS A 5 3.59 -4.62 -14.41
N PHE A 6 4.73 -4.84 -13.73
CA PHE A 6 4.74 -5.15 -12.30
C PHE A 6 4.39 -3.94 -11.42
N THR A 7 4.77 -2.73 -11.82
CA THR A 7 4.34 -1.49 -11.15
C THR A 7 2.82 -1.34 -11.18
N VAL A 8 2.19 -1.51 -12.35
CA VAL A 8 0.73 -1.41 -12.48
C VAL A 8 0.03 -2.49 -11.66
N LEU A 9 0.51 -3.73 -11.72
CA LEU A 9 -0.07 -4.83 -10.98
C LEU A 9 0.06 -4.63 -9.46
N ALA A 10 1.23 -4.19 -8.98
CA ALA A 10 1.47 -3.86 -7.59
C ALA A 10 0.58 -2.70 -7.12
N LEU A 11 0.41 -1.65 -7.94
CA LEU A 11 -0.47 -0.53 -7.62
C LEU A 11 -1.93 -0.98 -7.47
N ILE A 12 -2.46 -1.74 -8.44
CA ILE A 12 -3.83 -2.25 -8.36
C ILE A 12 -4.01 -3.11 -7.10
N CYS A 13 -3.07 -4.02 -6.83
CA CYS A 13 -3.12 -4.85 -5.63
C CYS A 13 -3.04 -4.03 -4.35
N SER A 14 -2.19 -3.00 -4.28
CA SER A 14 -2.10 -2.09 -3.12
C SER A 14 -3.43 -1.39 -2.84
N LEU A 15 -4.11 -0.89 -3.87
CA LEU A 15 -5.37 -0.15 -3.71
C LEU A 15 -6.50 -1.09 -3.28
N VAL A 16 -6.58 -2.28 -3.89
CA VAL A 16 -7.59 -3.29 -3.53
C VAL A 16 -7.37 -3.82 -2.12
N LEU A 17 -6.14 -4.23 -1.77
CA LEU A 17 -5.82 -4.70 -0.42
C LEU A 17 -5.97 -3.58 0.62
N GLY A 18 -5.61 -2.35 0.26
CA GLY A 18 -5.77 -1.18 1.12
C GLY A 18 -7.23 -0.94 1.46
N LEU A 19 -8.13 -1.04 0.48
CA LEU A 19 -9.57 -1.00 0.71
C LEU A 19 -10.06 -2.14 1.61
N ILE A 20 -9.59 -3.38 1.38
CA ILE A 20 -9.98 -4.53 2.21
C ILE A 20 -9.54 -4.31 3.66
N PHE A 21 -8.29 -3.95 3.91
CA PHE A 21 -7.78 -3.69 5.25
C PHE A 21 -8.45 -2.49 5.91
N TYR A 22 -8.74 -1.45 5.14
CA TYR A 22 -9.49 -0.29 5.64
C TYR A 22 -10.88 -0.70 6.11
N ASN A 23 -11.61 -1.48 5.31
CA ASN A 23 -12.94 -1.98 5.67
C ASN A 23 -12.92 -2.91 6.88
N LEU A 24 -11.93 -3.81 6.96
CA LEU A 24 -11.76 -4.69 8.12
C LEU A 24 -11.47 -3.89 9.38
N ALA A 25 -10.57 -2.90 9.30
CA ALA A 25 -10.25 -2.01 10.41
C ALA A 25 -11.47 -1.20 10.84
N GLN A 26 -12.22 -0.61 9.91
CA GLN A 26 -13.47 0.10 10.18
C GLN A 26 -14.51 -0.79 10.86
N PHE A 27 -14.75 -2.00 10.33
CA PHE A 27 -15.74 -2.94 10.90
C PHE A 27 -15.37 -3.35 12.32
N THR A 28 -14.09 -3.58 12.61
CA THR A 28 -13.64 -3.82 13.99
C THR A 28 -13.84 -2.61 14.90
N VAL A 29 -13.70 -1.39 14.38
CA VAL A 29 -13.85 -0.15 15.15
C VAL A 29 -15.31 0.12 15.51
N PHE A 30 -16.27 -0.12 14.60
CA PHE A 30 -17.70 0.04 14.89
C PHE A 30 -18.23 -0.85 16.03
N GLN A 31 -17.50 -1.92 16.39
CA GLN A 31 -17.89 -2.81 17.49
C GLN A 31 -17.29 -2.42 18.85
N TYR A 32 -16.29 -1.54 18.90
CA TYR A 32 -15.62 -1.13 20.14
C TYR A 32 -15.62 0.40 20.26
N GLU A 33 -16.69 0.95 20.85
CA GLU A 33 -17.05 2.37 20.86
C GLU A 33 -16.03 3.38 21.47
N TYR A 34 -14.86 3.00 22.00
CA TYR A 34 -14.16 3.93 22.91
C TYR A 34 -12.62 4.03 22.90
N TYR A 35 -11.88 3.42 21.97
CA TYR A 35 -10.41 3.57 21.99
C TYR A 35 -9.76 3.70 20.59
N GLY A 36 -9.08 4.84 20.35
CA GLY A 36 -7.96 4.94 19.42
C GLY A 36 -8.25 4.75 17.92
N THR A 37 -9.38 5.29 17.47
CA THR A 37 -10.08 5.07 16.18
C THR A 37 -9.31 5.41 14.88
N THR A 38 -8.11 5.98 14.95
CA THR A 38 -7.36 6.44 13.76
C THR A 38 -6.17 5.55 13.39
N GLY A 39 -5.54 4.85 14.33
CA GLY A 39 -4.25 4.20 14.06
C GLY A 39 -4.30 3.03 13.08
N LEU A 40 -5.25 2.11 13.24
CA LEU A 40 -5.33 0.88 12.42
C LEU A 40 -5.81 1.15 10.99
N THR A 41 -6.77 2.07 10.82
CA THR A 41 -7.30 2.48 9.52
C THR A 41 -6.26 3.26 8.71
N VAL A 42 -5.39 4.02 9.40
CA VAL A 42 -4.21 4.71 8.84
C VAL A 42 -3.14 3.73 8.34
N LEU A 43 -2.99 2.55 8.95
CA LEU A 43 -1.99 1.57 8.55
C LEU A 43 -2.45 0.61 7.44
N ALA A 44 -3.72 0.64 7.04
CA ALA A 44 -4.29 -0.24 6.02
C ALA A 44 -3.53 -0.17 4.68
N PHE A 45 -3.33 1.04 4.15
CA PHE A 45 -2.62 1.25 2.89
C PHE A 45 -1.10 0.97 3.00
N PRO A 46 -0.41 1.38 4.08
CA PRO A 46 0.96 0.95 4.35
C PRO A 46 1.16 -0.57 4.31
N PHE A 47 0.31 -1.35 4.99
CA PHE A 47 0.41 -2.81 4.96
C PHE A 47 0.11 -3.39 3.58
N ALA A 48 -0.91 -2.87 2.90
CA ALA A 48 -1.24 -3.29 1.55
C ALA A 48 -0.06 -3.08 0.58
N VAL A 49 0.59 -1.92 0.65
CA VAL A 49 1.78 -1.59 -0.14
C VAL A 49 2.95 -2.50 0.19
N MET A 50 3.21 -2.78 1.48
CA MET A 50 4.29 -3.71 1.87
C MET A 50 4.12 -5.09 1.25
N ILE A 51 2.90 -5.63 1.30
CA ILE A 51 2.59 -6.97 0.79
C ILE A 51 2.69 -6.99 -0.74
N SER A 52 2.02 -6.06 -1.42
CA SER A 52 1.99 -6.03 -2.88
C SER A 52 3.39 -5.77 -3.46
N VAL A 53 4.08 -4.72 -3.01
CA VAL A 53 5.40 -4.34 -3.51
C VAL A 53 6.42 -5.41 -3.19
N GLY A 54 6.40 -5.98 -1.98
CA GLY A 54 7.31 -7.07 -1.62
C GLY A 54 7.13 -8.33 -2.48
N LEU A 55 5.88 -8.69 -2.82
CA LEU A 55 5.61 -9.84 -3.68
C LEU A 55 6.01 -9.56 -5.14
N PHE A 56 5.62 -8.43 -5.70
CA PHE A 56 5.88 -8.14 -7.12
C PHE A 56 7.33 -7.74 -7.40
N SER A 57 8.07 -7.22 -6.40
CA SER A 57 9.50 -6.92 -6.57
C SER A 57 10.35 -8.16 -6.71
N ALA A 58 9.87 -9.30 -6.22
CA ALA A 58 10.55 -10.59 -6.32
C ALA A 58 10.68 -11.07 -7.77
N TYR A 59 9.81 -10.61 -8.69
CA TYR A 59 9.83 -10.96 -10.11
C TYR A 59 10.80 -10.09 -10.94
N LEU A 60 11.40 -9.06 -10.35
CA LEU A 60 12.32 -8.18 -11.05
C LEU A 60 13.77 -8.68 -10.93
N GLU A 61 14.50 -8.63 -12.04
CA GLU A 61 15.89 -9.08 -12.08
C GLU A 61 16.82 -8.07 -11.40
N ASN A 62 16.65 -6.79 -11.69
CA ASN A 62 17.49 -5.73 -11.16
C ASN A 62 16.94 -5.19 -9.83
N LYS A 63 17.85 -4.99 -8.86
CA LYS A 63 17.50 -4.38 -7.56
C LYS A 63 17.03 -2.94 -7.72
N GLN A 64 17.67 -2.16 -8.60
CA GLN A 64 17.28 -0.77 -8.86
C GLN A 64 15.86 -0.69 -9.43
N ASP A 65 15.51 -1.59 -10.36
CA ASP A 65 14.16 -1.65 -10.92
C ASP A 65 13.10 -1.96 -9.84
N ALA A 66 13.42 -2.86 -8.91
CA ALA A 66 12.55 -3.16 -7.77
C ALA A 66 12.32 -1.95 -6.85
N LEU A 67 13.38 -1.19 -6.55
CA LEU A 67 13.27 0.00 -5.72
C LEU A 67 12.49 1.12 -6.42
N ILE A 68 12.74 1.35 -7.71
CA ILE A 68 12.02 2.34 -8.52
C ILE A 68 10.54 1.99 -8.58
N MET A 69 10.21 0.71 -8.80
CA MET A 69 8.83 0.24 -8.79
C MET A 69 8.17 0.46 -7.43
N GLY A 70 8.84 0.11 -6.32
CA GLY A 70 8.33 0.36 -4.96
C GLY A 70 8.08 1.84 -4.69
N PHE A 71 9.01 2.71 -5.08
CA PHE A 71 8.85 4.16 -4.97
C PHE A 71 7.63 4.66 -5.76
N ILE A 72 7.50 4.28 -7.03
CA ILE A 72 6.37 4.70 -7.88
C ILE A 72 5.04 4.22 -7.29
N VAL A 73 4.95 2.96 -6.85
CA VAL A 73 3.73 2.41 -6.25
C VAL A 73 3.36 3.18 -4.99
N ALA A 74 4.32 3.50 -4.11
CA ALA A 74 4.06 4.26 -2.89
C ALA A 74 3.52 5.67 -3.18
N VAL A 75 4.19 6.40 -4.09
CA VAL A 75 3.80 7.77 -4.46
C VAL A 75 2.39 7.77 -5.06
N LEU A 76 2.13 6.88 -6.02
CA LEU A 76 0.81 6.79 -6.65
C LEU A 76 -0.27 6.33 -5.67
N THR A 77 0.03 5.40 -4.77
CA THR A 77 -0.91 4.98 -3.72
C THR A 77 -1.21 6.14 -2.77
N GLY A 78 -0.21 6.92 -2.37
CA GLY A 78 -0.39 8.09 -1.51
C GLY A 78 -1.29 9.16 -2.15
N PHE A 79 -1.18 9.39 -3.46
CA PHE A 79 -2.08 10.29 -4.18
C PHE A 79 -3.49 9.71 -4.35
N LEU A 80 -3.61 8.41 -4.62
CA LEU A 80 -4.89 7.80 -5.01
C LEU A 80 -5.74 7.33 -3.82
N GLN A 81 -5.14 7.06 -2.65
CA GLN A 81 -5.86 6.48 -1.51
C GLN A 81 -7.10 7.29 -1.10
N PHE A 82 -6.99 8.62 -1.09
CA PHE A 82 -8.11 9.53 -0.78
C PHE A 82 -9.27 9.32 -1.75
N HIS A 83 -8.97 9.38 -3.05
CA HIS A 83 -9.96 9.30 -4.11
C HIS A 83 -10.61 7.91 -4.13
N VAL A 84 -9.82 6.86 -3.89
CA VAL A 84 -10.30 5.48 -3.83
C VAL A 84 -11.24 5.27 -2.64
N ILE A 85 -10.88 5.74 -1.44
CA ILE A 85 -11.75 5.67 -0.26
C ILE A 85 -13.03 6.48 -0.49
N SER A 86 -12.91 7.72 -0.98
CA SER A 86 -14.06 8.61 -1.21
C SER A 86 -15.03 8.04 -2.25
N PHE A 87 -14.51 7.39 -3.29
CA PHE A 87 -15.32 6.75 -4.33
C PHE A 87 -16.09 5.54 -3.79
N VAL A 88 -15.47 4.70 -2.94
CA VAL A 88 -16.07 3.45 -2.46
C VAL A 88 -16.95 3.64 -1.22
N MET A 89 -16.57 4.56 -0.32
CA MET A 89 -17.19 4.74 1.01
C MET A 89 -17.96 6.08 1.12
N GLY A 90 -17.88 6.94 0.11
CA GLY A 90 -18.50 8.28 0.11
C GLY A 90 -17.59 9.37 0.69
N ASN A 91 -17.87 10.63 0.35
CA ASN A 91 -17.05 11.80 0.69
C ASN A 91 -16.88 12.03 2.21
N LEU A 92 -17.83 11.58 3.04
CA LEU A 92 -17.71 11.68 4.49
C LEU A 92 -16.57 10.80 5.03
N ALA A 93 -16.50 9.53 4.63
CA ALA A 93 -15.41 8.63 5.00
C ALA A 93 -14.05 9.08 4.41
N GLY A 94 -14.08 9.65 3.21
CA GLY A 94 -12.92 10.31 2.60
C GLY A 94 -12.42 11.49 3.46
N GLY A 95 -13.32 12.36 3.92
CA GLY A 95 -13.01 13.56 4.71
C GLY A 95 -12.27 13.27 6.01
N TRP A 96 -12.66 12.22 6.74
CA TRP A 96 -11.95 11.76 7.95
C TRP A 96 -10.53 11.25 7.67
N PHE A 97 -10.24 10.89 6.41
CA PHE A 97 -8.91 10.44 5.99
C PHE A 97 -8.00 11.62 5.59
N VAL A 98 -8.55 12.79 5.20
CA VAL A 98 -7.81 13.96 4.66
C VAL A 98 -6.76 14.51 5.61
N GLU A 99 -7.04 14.57 6.91
CA GLU A 99 -6.08 15.10 7.89
C GLU A 99 -4.84 14.20 8.07
N PHE A 100 -4.90 12.94 7.64
CA PHE A 100 -3.81 11.97 7.81
C PHE A 100 -3.03 11.68 6.52
N ILE A 101 -3.48 12.18 5.37
CA ILE A 101 -2.91 11.84 4.04
C ILE A 101 -1.52 12.43 3.83
N ASP A 102 -1.27 13.66 4.29
CA ASP A 102 0.02 14.33 4.06
C ASP A 102 1.18 13.67 4.82
N ASN A 103 0.93 13.08 5.99
CA ASN A 103 1.98 12.41 6.78
C ASN A 103 2.20 10.94 6.40
N GLN A 104 1.26 10.30 5.70
CA GLN A 104 1.37 8.87 5.36
C GLN A 104 2.17 8.60 4.09
N THR A 105 2.25 9.55 3.15
CA THR A 105 2.97 9.32 1.89
C THR A 105 4.45 9.00 2.13
N LEU A 106 5.07 9.66 3.12
CA LEU A 106 6.44 9.34 3.51
C LEU A 106 6.57 7.92 4.09
N LEU A 107 5.62 7.50 4.94
CA LEU A 107 5.58 6.14 5.49
C LEU A 107 5.39 5.09 4.38
N LEU A 108 4.49 5.35 3.44
CA LEU A 108 4.27 4.50 2.27
C LEU A 108 5.57 4.34 1.48
N ILE A 109 6.31 5.42 1.24
CA ILE A 109 7.59 5.38 0.53
C ILE A 109 8.62 4.54 1.29
N ILE A 110 8.80 4.78 2.59
CA ILE A 110 9.77 4.04 3.41
C ILE A 110 9.45 2.55 3.40
N PHE A 111 8.18 2.19 3.62
CA PHE A 111 7.75 0.80 3.66
C PHE A 111 7.80 0.12 2.29
N ALA A 112 7.49 0.82 1.20
CA ALA A 112 7.61 0.28 -0.15
C ALA A 112 9.07 0.05 -0.56
N ILE A 113 9.97 0.96 -0.22
CA ILE A 113 11.41 0.81 -0.51
C ILE A 113 11.99 -0.35 0.30
N ALA A 114 11.68 -0.43 1.61
CA ALA A 114 12.13 -1.52 2.45
C ALA A 114 11.57 -2.88 1.98
N SER A 115 10.26 -2.97 1.72
CA SER A 115 9.62 -4.20 1.26
C SER A 115 10.06 -4.61 -0.14
N SER A 116 10.25 -3.67 -1.08
CA SER A 116 10.76 -3.97 -2.42
C SER A 116 12.17 -4.56 -2.36
N TYR A 117 13.04 -3.99 -1.53
CA TYR A 117 14.39 -4.54 -1.29
C TYR A 117 14.32 -5.95 -0.70
N LEU A 118 13.54 -6.13 0.36
CA LEU A 118 13.41 -7.43 1.03
C LEU A 118 12.81 -8.48 0.10
N GLY A 119 11.75 -8.15 -0.64
CA GLY A 119 11.12 -9.03 -1.62
C GLY A 119 12.09 -9.45 -2.73
N ASN A 120 12.83 -8.49 -3.30
CA ASN A 120 13.78 -8.77 -4.35
C ASN A 120 14.98 -9.61 -3.89
N VAL A 121 15.44 -9.44 -2.65
CA VAL A 121 16.59 -10.18 -2.13
C VAL A 121 16.20 -11.56 -1.62
N TYR A 122 15.10 -11.67 -0.87
CA TYR A 122 14.74 -12.88 -0.13
C TYR A 122 13.70 -13.75 -0.85
N LEU A 123 12.72 -13.16 -1.54
CA LEU A 123 11.66 -13.93 -2.22
C LEU A 123 12.05 -14.33 -3.64
N LYS A 124 12.84 -13.51 -4.35
CA LYS A 124 13.33 -13.80 -5.71
C LYS A 124 13.98 -15.18 -5.83
N LYS A 125 14.82 -15.55 -4.85
CA LYS A 125 15.51 -16.86 -4.80
C LYS A 125 14.56 -18.06 -4.66
N ARG A 126 13.33 -17.86 -4.20
CA ARG A 126 12.33 -18.94 -4.05
C ARG A 126 11.44 -19.08 -5.27
N ILE A 127 11.18 -17.99 -6.00
CA ILE A 127 10.30 -17.97 -7.17
C ILE A 127 11.04 -18.47 -8.42
N ASN A 128 12.31 -18.10 -8.60
CA ASN A 128 13.11 -18.50 -9.76
C ASN A 128 13.91 -19.79 -9.53
N LYS A 129 13.37 -20.74 -8.77
CA LYS A 129 13.96 -22.07 -8.59
C LYS A 129 13.59 -23.00 -9.73
#